data_AF-A0AAV5IJN7-F1
#
_entry.id   AF-A0AAV5IJN7-F1
#
_cell.length_a   1.000
_cell.length_b   1.000
_cell.length_c   1.000
_cell.angle_alpha   90.00
_cell.angle_beta   90.00
_cell.angle_gamma   90.00
#
_symmetry.space_group_name_H-M   'P 1'
#
loop_
_entity.id
_entity.type
_entity.pdbx_description
1 polymer ?
#
loop_
_entity_poly.entity_id
_entity_poly.type
_entity_poly.pdbx_seq_one_letter_code
_entity_poly.pdbx_strand_id
1 'polypeptide(L)'
;MDVQDFVVEAPDSHGKAITETLAHFAIPVVLVENSLRCNKNGQDEKILPNGDVWIPNLVKAITSVTTSRSQAIVVEKKLIDGPNNKGKTWIPHILGVQWLVVKWIQGAIKSDTASGNNSF
;
A
#
# COMPACT_ATOMS: atom_id res chain seq x y z
N MET A 1 20.78 -17.63 6.42
CA MET A 1 20.57 -16.64 5.36
C MET A 1 20.21 -15.34 6.04
N ASP A 2 21.09 -14.35 5.91
CA ASP A 2 20.98 -13.04 6.56
C ASP A 2 20.13 -12.10 5.69
N VAL A 3 19.42 -11.13 6.27
CA VAL A 3 18.56 -10.20 5.52
C VAL A 3 19.37 -9.36 4.52
N GLN A 4 20.67 -9.23 4.77
CA GLN A 4 21.64 -8.54 3.93
C GLN A 4 21.83 -9.19 2.54
N ASP A 5 21.52 -10.47 2.39
CA ASP A 5 21.74 -11.21 1.14
C ASP A 5 20.60 -11.02 0.11
N PHE A 6 19.50 -10.37 0.52
CA PHE A 6 18.35 -10.10 -0.36
C PHE A 6 18.40 -8.72 -1.05
N VAL A 7 19.29 -7.83 -0.62
CA VAL A 7 19.42 -6.48 -1.18
C VAL A 7 20.58 -6.45 -2.18
N VAL A 8 20.24 -6.66 -3.46
CA VAL A 8 21.20 -6.75 -4.59
C VAL A 8 21.69 -5.38 -5.10
N GLU A 9 21.37 -4.25 -4.45
CA GLU A 9 21.79 -2.93 -4.94
C GLU A 9 22.39 -2.07 -3.84
N ALA A 10 23.53 -1.43 -4.14
CA ALA A 10 24.27 -0.59 -3.21
C ALA A 10 23.34 0.50 -2.65
N PRO A 11 23.09 0.53 -1.32
CA PRO A 11 22.09 1.42 -0.76
C PRO A 11 22.58 2.88 -0.80
N ASP A 12 21.72 3.78 -1.26
CA ASP A 12 21.91 5.22 -1.10
C ASP A 12 21.88 5.62 0.40
N SER A 13 22.11 6.90 0.71
CA SER A 13 22.15 7.39 2.10
C SER A 13 20.86 7.14 2.88
N HIS A 14 19.72 6.98 2.19
CA HIS A 14 18.46 6.56 2.81
C HIS A 14 18.42 5.04 3.03
N GLY A 15 18.87 4.25 2.06
CA GLY A 15 19.02 2.80 2.16
C GLY A 15 19.88 2.37 3.35
N LYS A 16 21.00 3.07 3.61
CA LYS A 16 21.89 2.78 4.75
C LYS A 16 21.19 2.91 6.10
N ALA A 17 20.36 3.94 6.26
CA ALA A 17 19.59 4.15 7.50
C ALA A 17 18.53 3.07 7.71
N ILE A 18 17.93 2.57 6.61
CA ILE A 18 16.96 1.47 6.64
C ILE A 18 17.67 0.16 6.99
N THR A 19 18.86 -0.12 6.45
CA THR A 19 19.63 -1.33 6.78
C THR A 19 20.07 -1.35 8.25
N GLU A 20 20.54 -0.23 8.78
CA GLU A 20 20.95 -0.10 10.19
C GLU A 20 19.76 -0.26 11.15
N THR A 21 18.57 0.24 10.80
CA THR A 21 17.37 0.03 11.61
C THR A 21 16.81 -1.39 11.51
N LEU A 22 16.89 -2.02 10.33
CA LEU A 22 16.44 -3.41 10.14
C LEU A 22 17.33 -4.43 10.83
N ALA A 23 18.62 -4.14 11.02
CA ALA A 23 19.53 -5.01 11.77
C ALA A 23 19.10 -5.22 13.23
N HIS A 24 18.33 -4.29 13.80
CA HIS A 24 17.76 -4.43 15.16
C HIS A 24 16.50 -5.29 15.22
N PHE A 25 15.87 -5.58 14.07
CA PHE A 25 14.67 -6.42 14.01
C PHE A 25 15.04 -7.83 13.55
N ALA A 26 14.79 -8.82 14.40
CA ALA A 26 14.89 -10.23 14.03
C ALA A 26 13.70 -10.60 13.13
N ILE A 27 13.78 -10.27 11.84
CA ILE A 27 12.74 -10.55 10.86
C ILE A 27 12.84 -12.02 10.43
N PRO A 28 11.83 -12.87 10.73
CA PRO A 28 11.88 -14.26 10.34
C PRO A 28 11.72 -14.40 8.81
N VAL A 29 12.64 -15.12 8.18
CA VAL A 29 12.60 -15.45 6.75
C VAL A 29 12.12 -16.89 6.59
N VAL A 30 11.12 -17.10 5.74
CA VAL A 30 10.58 -18.42 5.41
C VAL A 30 10.59 -18.62 3.89
N LEU A 31 11.07 -19.77 3.45
CA LEU A 31 11.09 -20.17 2.04
C LEU A 31 9.76 -20.85 1.67
N VAL A 32 9.22 -20.50 0.51
CA VAL A 32 7.91 -20.99 0.03
C VAL A 32 8.02 -21.48 -1.40
N GLU A 33 7.53 -22.69 -1.66
CA GLU A 33 7.42 -23.25 -3.01
C GLU A 33 5.95 -23.47 -3.40
N ASN A 34 5.40 -22.52 -4.17
CA ASN A 34 3.99 -22.53 -4.57
C ASN A 34 3.66 -23.49 -5.72
N SER A 35 4.66 -24.14 -6.32
CA SER A 35 4.45 -25.09 -7.40
C SER A 35 3.55 -26.24 -6.98
N LEU A 36 2.68 -26.69 -7.89
CA LEU A 36 1.96 -27.96 -7.73
C LEU A 36 2.90 -29.16 -7.82
N ARG A 37 4.08 -28.98 -8.45
CA ARG A 37 5.12 -30.00 -8.58
C ARG A 37 6.13 -29.98 -7.42
N CYS A 38 5.82 -29.24 -6.35
CA CYS A 38 6.64 -29.22 -5.15
C CYS A 38 6.79 -30.65 -4.63
N ASN A 39 8.02 -30.99 -4.22
CA ASN A 39 8.33 -32.32 -3.74
C ASN A 39 7.53 -32.60 -2.45
N LYS A 40 7.20 -33.87 -2.21
CA LYS A 40 6.40 -34.28 -1.06
C LYS A 40 7.10 -35.36 -0.25
N ASN A 41 6.90 -35.34 1.07
CA ASN A 41 7.37 -36.41 1.95
C ASN A 41 6.39 -37.62 1.92
N GLY A 42 6.70 -38.66 2.72
CA GLY A 42 5.86 -39.85 2.84
C GLY A 42 4.47 -39.62 3.50
N GLN A 43 4.20 -38.40 3.96
CA GLN A 43 2.92 -37.97 4.54
C GLN A 43 2.15 -37.00 3.62
N ASP A 44 2.55 -36.90 2.33
CA ASP A 44 1.98 -35.99 1.31
C ASP A 44 2.18 -34.48 1.62
N GLU A 45 3.10 -34.13 2.52
CA GLU A 45 3.37 -32.73 2.87
C GLU A 45 4.42 -32.12 1.93
N LYS A 46 4.24 -30.84 1.57
CA LYS A 46 5.18 -30.12 0.68
C LYS A 46 6.51 -29.84 1.37
N ILE A 47 7.59 -30.38 0.81
CA ILE A 47 8.96 -30.24 1.31
C ILE A 47 9.81 -29.37 0.40
N LEU A 48 10.72 -28.62 1.01
CA LEU A 48 11.77 -27.90 0.31
C LEU A 48 12.96 -28.82 -0.01
N PRO A 49 13.88 -28.37 -0.88
CA PRO A 49 15.12 -29.10 -1.16
C PRO A 49 16.00 -29.36 0.07
N ASN A 50 15.81 -28.60 1.15
CA ASN A 50 16.48 -28.79 2.44
C ASN A 50 15.81 -29.85 3.33
N GLY A 51 14.67 -30.43 2.90
CA GLY A 51 13.90 -31.42 3.64
C GLY A 51 12.83 -30.85 4.58
N ASP A 52 12.73 -29.53 4.72
CA ASP A 52 11.75 -28.90 5.62
C ASP A 52 10.35 -28.86 5.02
N VAL A 53 9.35 -29.10 5.84
CA VAL A 53 7.94 -28.93 5.48
C VAL A 53 7.56 -27.45 5.63
N TRP A 54 7.42 -26.74 4.50
CA TRP A 54 7.36 -25.27 4.56
C TRP A 54 6.01 -24.71 5.01
N ILE A 55 4.89 -25.39 4.73
CA ILE A 55 3.56 -24.92 5.13
C ILE A 55 3.45 -24.79 6.67
N PRO A 56 3.74 -25.82 7.49
CA PRO A 56 3.72 -25.68 8.94
C PRO A 56 4.82 -24.74 9.45
N ASN A 57 5.97 -24.66 8.79
CA ASN A 57 7.02 -23.71 9.14
C ASN A 57 6.58 -22.24 8.95
N LEU A 58 5.86 -21.95 7.86
CA LEU A 58 5.27 -20.64 7.59
C LEU A 58 4.24 -20.26 8.67
N VAL A 59 3.32 -21.16 8.98
CA VAL A 59 2.30 -20.92 10.02
C VAL A 59 2.97 -20.71 11.39
N LYS A 60 4.01 -21.47 11.70
CA LYS A 60 4.80 -21.31 12.93
C LYS A 60 5.48 -19.93 13.00
N ALA A 61 6.03 -19.44 11.89
CA ALA A 61 6.64 -18.11 11.83
C ALA A 61 5.60 -16.98 11.96
N ILE A 62 4.43 -17.11 11.32
CA ILE A 62 3.35 -16.13 11.45
C ILE A 62 2.82 -16.08 12.89
N THR A 63 2.58 -17.24 13.49
CA THR A 63 2.07 -17.33 14.87
C THR A 63 3.09 -16.82 15.88
N SER A 64 4.39 -17.06 15.67
CA SER A 64 5.44 -16.53 16.55
C SER A 64 5.53 -15.00 16.47
N VAL A 65 5.44 -14.42 15.28
CA VAL A 65 5.41 -12.96 15.08
C VAL A 65 4.15 -12.35 15.69
N THR A 66 2.99 -12.97 15.48
CA THR A 66 1.70 -12.47 15.98
C THR A 66 1.59 -12.55 17.50
N THR A 67 2.15 -13.61 18.10
CA THR A 67 2.14 -13.81 19.57
C THR A 67 3.29 -13.08 20.26
N SER A 68 4.31 -12.63 19.50
CA SER A 68 5.35 -11.78 20.05
C SER A 68 4.73 -10.50 20.62
N ARG A 69 5.33 -9.94 21.68
CA ARG A 69 4.87 -8.69 22.32
C ARG A 69 5.10 -7.45 21.43
N SER A 70 5.17 -7.63 20.10
CA SER A 70 5.24 -6.55 19.13
C SER A 70 3.87 -5.90 19.04
N GLN A 71 3.83 -4.57 19.02
CA GLN A 71 2.58 -3.84 18.79
C GLN A 71 2.04 -4.23 17.42
N ALA A 72 0.81 -4.72 17.38
CA ALA A 72 0.09 -4.90 16.13
C ALA A 72 -0.04 -3.53 15.46
N ILE A 73 0.11 -3.48 14.13
CA ILE A 73 -0.18 -2.26 13.36
C ILE A 73 -1.69 -2.09 13.36
N VAL A 74 -2.21 -1.40 14.38
CA VAL A 74 -3.57 -0.91 14.38
C VAL A 74 -3.60 0.24 13.39
N VAL A 75 -4.25 0.01 12.24
CA VAL A 75 -4.44 1.05 11.22
C VAL A 75 -5.45 2.06 11.76
N GLU A 76 -4.97 2.96 12.61
CA GLU A 76 -5.75 4.12 13.02
C GLU A 76 -5.94 5.06 11.83
N LYS A 77 -7.08 5.75 11.78
CA LYS A 77 -7.45 6.72 10.72
C LYS A 77 -6.35 7.74 10.39
N LYS A 78 -5.43 7.98 11.34
CA LYS A 78 -4.25 8.84 11.19
C LYS A 78 -3.20 8.33 10.21
N LEU A 79 -3.14 7.03 9.90
CA LEU A 79 -2.28 6.49 8.85
C LEU A 79 -2.89 6.70 7.46
N ILE A 80 -4.22 6.72 7.36
CA ILE A 80 -4.95 6.89 6.09
C ILE A 80 -4.98 8.36 5.65
N ASP A 81 -5.12 9.30 6.60
CA ASP A 81 -5.23 10.73 6.26
C ASP A 81 -3.87 11.36 5.89
N GLY A 82 -2.74 10.68 6.16
CA GLY A 82 -1.41 11.23 5.93
C GLY A 82 -1.14 12.51 6.75
N PRO A 83 0.11 13.00 6.77
CA PRO A 83 0.46 14.21 7.53
C PRO A 83 -0.11 15.51 6.93
N ASN A 84 -0.87 15.46 5.83
CA ASN A 84 -1.19 16.62 5.01
C ASN A 84 -2.70 16.87 4.84
N ASN A 85 -3.36 17.18 5.95
CA ASN A 85 -4.77 17.58 5.98
C ASN A 85 -5.03 19.06 5.62
N LYS A 86 -3.99 19.85 5.26
CA LYS A 86 -4.10 21.30 5.08
C LYS A 86 -4.83 21.75 3.80
N GLY A 87 -4.94 20.88 2.78
CA GLY A 87 -5.57 21.20 1.50
C GLY A 87 -6.99 20.65 1.29
N LYS A 88 -7.42 19.70 2.13
CA LYS A 88 -8.64 18.90 1.89
C LYS A 88 -9.93 19.73 2.03
N THR A 89 -9.91 20.75 2.88
CA THR A 89 -11.05 21.67 3.10
C THR A 89 -11.32 22.60 1.91
N TRP A 90 -10.31 22.88 1.07
CA TRP A 90 -10.44 23.80 -0.06
C TRP A 90 -11.00 23.13 -1.32
N ILE A 91 -10.92 21.80 -1.42
CA ILE A 91 -11.45 21.00 -2.54
C ILE A 91 -12.94 21.29 -2.82
N PRO A 92 -13.85 21.21 -1.82
CA PRO A 92 -15.26 21.52 -2.07
C PRO A 92 -15.51 23.00 -2.44
N HIS A 93 -14.70 23.93 -1.92
CA HIS A 93 -14.83 25.36 -2.23
C HIS A 93 -14.43 25.66 -3.68
N ILE A 94 -13.30 25.11 -4.15
CA ILE A 94 -12.83 25.29 -5.53
C ILE A 94 -13.84 24.70 -6.54
N LEU A 95 -14.39 23.52 -6.23
CA LEU A 95 -15.42 22.88 -7.05
C LEU A 95 -16.71 23.73 -7.12
N GLY A 96 -17.13 24.31 -5.99
CA GLY A 96 -18.30 25.19 -5.94
C GLY A 96 -18.13 26.44 -6.81
N VAL A 97 -16.95 27.08 -6.75
CA VAL A 97 -16.64 28.27 -7.57
C VAL A 97 -16.64 27.92 -9.06
N GLN A 98 -16.03 26.79 -9.45
CA GLN A 98 -16.01 26.34 -10.84
C GLN A 98 -17.44 26.10 -11.39
N TRP A 99 -18.31 25.46 -10.62
CA TRP A 99 -19.70 25.25 -11.01
C TRP A 99 -20.45 26.57 -11.23
N LEU A 100 -20.22 27.56 -10.36
CA LEU A 100 -20.85 28.87 -10.42
C LEU A 100 -20.42 29.64 -11.68
N VAL A 101 -19.13 29.62 -12.01
CA VAL A 101 -18.58 30.22 -13.25
C VAL A 101 -19.20 29.58 -14.49
N VAL A 102 -19.30 28.25 -14.54
CA VAL A 102 -19.92 27.53 -15.66
C VAL A 102 -21.39 27.93 -15.82
N LYS A 103 -22.14 28.08 -14.73
CA LYS A 103 -23.55 28.49 -14.77
C LYS A 103 -23.74 29.91 -15.27
N TRP A 104 -22.84 30.82 -14.92
CA TRP A 104 -22.87 32.20 -15.41
C TRP A 104 -22.62 32.29 -16.91
N ILE A 105 -21.62 31.56 -17.42
CA ILE A 105 -21.32 31.50 -18.85
C ILE A 105 -22.51 30.89 -19.63
N GLN A 106 -23.09 29.79 -19.14
CA GLN A 106 -24.27 29.19 -19.76
C GLN A 106 -25.49 30.12 -19.74
N GLY A 107 -25.66 30.91 -18.68
CA GLY A 107 -26.73 31.90 -18.58
C GLY A 107 -26.58 33.03 -19.60
N ALA A 108 -25.37 33.56 -19.76
CA ALA A 108 -25.06 34.59 -20.74
C ALA A 108 -25.33 34.10 -22.18
N ILE A 109 -24.89 32.89 -22.52
CA ILE A 109 -25.13 32.29 -23.86
C ILE A 109 -26.62 32.11 -24.14
N LYS A 110 -27.39 31.65 -23.15
CA LYS A 110 -28.85 31.48 -23.29
C LYS A 110 -29.56 32.83 -23.44
N SER A 111 -29.11 33.86 -22.73
CA SER A 111 -29.66 35.22 -22.82
C SER A 111 -29.44 35.82 -24.21
N ASP A 112 -28.25 35.64 -24.80
CA ASP A 112 -27.94 36.11 -26.15
C ASP A 112 -28.78 35.37 -27.22
N THR A 113 -28.94 34.06 -27.04
CA THR A 113 -29.75 33.24 -27.96
C THR A 113 -31.24 33.61 -27.88
N ALA A 114 -31.74 33.98 -26.70
CA ALA A 114 -33.13 34.41 -26.51
C ALA A 114 -33.39 35.81 -27.08
N SER A 115 -32.46 36.75 -26.94
CA SER A 115 -32.59 38.09 -27.52
C SER A 115 -32.56 38.08 -29.05
N GLY A 116 -31.79 37.18 -29.68
CA GLY A 116 -31.77 37.01 -31.14
C GLY A 116 -33.04 36.39 -31.74
N ASN A 117 -33.90 35.76 -30.92
CA ASN A 117 -35.15 35.13 -31.37
C ASN A 117 -36.37 36.06 -31.25
N ASN A 118 -36.22 37.24 -30.64
CA ASN A 118 -37.28 38.24 -30.45
C ASN A 118 -37.24 39.37 -31.49
N SER A 119 -36.41 39.23 -32.53
CA SER A 119 -36.20 40.22 -33.60
C SER A 119 -36.66 39.72 -34.98
N PHE A 120 -37.82 39.05 -35.02
CA PHE A 120 -38.57 38.74 -36.25
C PHE A 120 -40.06 39.05 -36.07
#